data_AF-A0A1E3IA33-F1
#
_entry.id   AF-A0A1E3IA33-F1
#
_cell.length_a   1.000
_cell.length_b   1.000
_cell.length_c   1.000
_cell.angle_alpha   90.00
_cell.angle_beta   90.00
_cell.angle_gamma   90.00
#
_symmetry.space_group_name_H-M   'P 1'
#
loop_
_entity.id
_entity.type
_entity.pdbx_description
1 polymer ?
#
loop_
_entity_poly.entity_id
_entity_poly.type
_entity_poly.pdbx_seq_one_letter_code
_entity_poly.pdbx_strand_id
1 'polypeptide(L)'
;MTGTFTNAKSGASHTLLLDGDWKGKNFKVNLEDGEEVATVKRSYMKNWGNHYALTVAEGVDLALMSALGICMVASIMEDEMAAAVA
;
A
#
# COMPACT_ATOMS: atom_id res chain seq x y z
N MET A 1 -0.45 7.65 -3.37
CA MET A 1 0.99 7.34 -3.50
C MET A 1 1.19 6.59 -4.82
N THR A 2 2.29 6.78 -5.53
CA THR A 2 2.58 5.99 -6.75
C THR A 2 3.90 5.25 -6.57
N GLY A 3 3.92 3.97 -6.97
CA GLY A 3 5.12 3.14 -6.95
C GLY A 3 5.44 2.68 -8.37
N THR A 4 6.50 3.20 -8.97
CA THR A 4 6.96 2.76 -10.29
C THR A 4 8.07 1.73 -10.14
N PHE A 5 7.93 0.60 -10.83
CA PHE A 5 8.93 -0.45 -10.88
C PHE A 5 9.39 -0.66 -12.32
N THR A 6 10.70 -0.72 -12.50
CA THR A 6 11.32 -1.02 -13.80
C THR A 6 11.93 -2.41 -13.74
N ASN A 7 11.48 -3.28 -14.63
CA ASN A 7 12.08 -4.59 -14.81
C ASN A 7 13.51 -4.42 -15.33
N ALA A 8 14.51 -4.76 -14.51
CA ALA A 8 15.92 -4.59 -14.85
C ALA A 8 16.38 -5.42 -16.06
N LYS A 9 15.65 -6.50 -16.41
CA LYS A 9 15.98 -7.40 -17.52
C LYS A 9 15.38 -6.95 -18.85
N SER A 10 14.14 -6.43 -18.85
CA SER A 10 13.45 -6.00 -20.07
C SER A 10 13.42 -4.49 -20.27
N GLY A 11 13.74 -3.70 -19.24
CA GLY A 11 13.59 -2.25 -19.25
C GLY A 11 12.13 -1.76 -19.19
N ALA A 12 11.16 -2.68 -19.12
CA ALA A 12 9.75 -2.33 -19.03
C ALA A 12 9.46 -1.72 -17.66
N SER A 13 8.82 -0.55 -17.65
CA SER A 13 8.33 0.09 -16.43
C SER A 13 6.84 -0.14 -16.28
N HIS A 14 6.42 -0.33 -15.05
CA HIS A 14 5.03 -0.45 -14.67
C HIS A 14 4.81 0.41 -13.43
N THR A 15 3.69 1.12 -13.38
CA THR A 15 3.31 1.91 -12.23
C THR A 15 2.17 1.25 -11.47
N LEU A 16 2.30 1.22 -10.15
CA LEU A 16 1.22 0.92 -9.24
C LEU A 16 0.68 2.22 -8.67
N LEU A 17 -0.63 2.37 -8.75
CA LEU A 17 -1.38 3.46 -8.18
C LEU A 17 -1.93 2.99 -6.83
N LEU A 18 -1.45 3.60 -5.75
CA LEU A 18 -2.03 3.41 -4.42
C LEU A 18 -3.17 4.42 -4.27
N ASP A 19 -4.39 3.91 -4.31
CA ASP A 19 -5.63 4.68 -4.20
C ASP A 19 -6.33 4.33 -2.88
N GLY A 20 -6.83 5.31 -2.14
CA GLY A 20 -7.42 5.02 -0.83
C GLY A 20 -7.63 6.22 0.06
N ASP A 21 -8.71 6.15 0.84
CA ASP A 21 -9.03 7.15 1.84
C ASP A 21 -8.22 6.91 3.12
N TRP A 22 -7.33 7.85 3.38
CA TRP A 22 -6.52 7.98 4.58
C TRP A 22 -7.32 7.84 5.88
N LYS A 23 -8.54 8.40 5.94
CA LYS A 23 -9.42 8.34 7.13
C LYS A 23 -10.15 7.02 7.23
N GLY A 24 -10.57 6.48 6.08
CA GLY A 24 -11.19 5.16 5.97
C GLY A 24 -10.24 4.00 6.27
N LYS A 25 -8.92 4.25 6.23
CA LYS A 25 -7.86 3.24 6.44
C LYS A 25 -8.04 2.02 5.54
N ASN A 26 -8.55 2.26 4.33
CA ASN A 26 -8.77 1.27 3.29
C ASN A 26 -8.04 1.74 2.04
N PHE A 27 -7.16 0.89 1.52
CA PHE A 27 -6.31 1.20 0.40
C PHE A 27 -6.42 0.12 -0.66
N LYS A 28 -6.26 0.52 -1.90
CA LYS A 28 -6.28 -0.29 -3.09
C LYS A 28 -4.98 -0.05 -3.84
N VAL A 29 -4.47 -1.10 -4.43
CA VAL A 29 -3.31 -1.05 -5.31
C VAL A 29 -3.82 -1.41 -6.68
N ASN A 30 -3.73 -0.45 -7.61
CA ASN A 30 -4.22 -0.60 -8.96
C ASN A 30 -3.06 -0.55 -9.96
N LEU A 31 -3.20 -1.24 -11.08
CA LEU A 31 -2.37 -1.07 -12.26
C LEU A 31 -2.73 0.24 -12.99
N GLU A 32 -1.91 0.63 -13.96
CA GLU A 32 -2.11 1.85 -14.77
C GLU A 32 -3.42 1.85 -15.57
N ASP A 33 -3.91 0.67 -15.94
CA ASP A 33 -5.19 0.48 -16.63
C ASP A 33 -6.41 0.48 -15.68
N GLY A 34 -6.17 0.60 -14.37
CA GLY A 34 -7.18 0.64 -13.33
C GLY A 34 -7.55 -0.71 -12.73
N GLU A 35 -6.90 -1.81 -13.12
CA GLU A 35 -7.14 -3.13 -12.52
C GLU A 35 -6.64 -3.17 -11.07
N GLU A 36 -7.51 -3.55 -10.12
CA GLU A 36 -7.15 -3.71 -8.71
C GLU A 36 -6.41 -5.04 -8.49
N VAL A 37 -5.16 -4.95 -8.04
CA VAL A 37 -4.27 -6.11 -7.82
C VAL A 37 -4.06 -6.43 -6.35
N ALA A 38 -4.34 -5.49 -5.45
CA ALA A 38 -4.34 -5.74 -4.02
C ALA A 38 -5.26 -4.77 -3.28
N THR A 39 -5.75 -5.21 -2.11
CA THR A 39 -6.54 -4.38 -1.19
C THR A 39 -5.97 -4.49 0.21
N VAL A 40 -5.76 -3.35 0.87
CA VAL A 40 -5.46 -3.26 2.29
C VAL A 40 -6.71 -2.77 3.01
N LYS A 41 -7.21 -3.55 3.95
CA LYS A 41 -8.35 -3.15 4.80
C LYS A 41 -7.93 -3.13 6.26
N ARG A 42 -8.37 -2.12 6.98
CA ARG A 42 -8.23 -2.12 8.44
C ARG A 42 -9.07 -3.25 9.02
N SER A 43 -8.42 -4.13 9.76
CA SER A 43 -9.05 -5.14 10.61
C SER A 43 -9.41 -4.53 11.97
N TYR A 44 -10.11 -5.29 12.80
CA TYR A 44 -10.58 -4.86 14.12
C TYR A 44 -9.45 -4.25 14.96
N MET A 45 -9.76 -3.12 15.59
CA MET A 45 -8.87 -2.44 16.53
C MET A 45 -8.71 -3.34 17.76
N LYS A 46 -7.52 -3.91 17.94
CA LYS A 46 -7.17 -4.61 19.18
C LYS A 46 -6.42 -3.65 20.09
N ASN A 47 -6.41 -3.97 21.38
CA ASN A 47 -5.78 -3.18 22.45
C ASN A 47 -4.26 -2.97 22.25
N TRP A 48 -3.64 -3.60 21.25
CA TRP A 48 -2.21 -3.54 20.95
C TRP A 48 -1.88 -2.90 19.59
N GLY A 49 -2.86 -2.32 18.89
CA GLY A 49 -2.60 -1.47 17.72
C GLY A 49 -3.53 -1.67 16.53
N ASN A 50 -3.16 -1.01 15.43
CA ASN A 50 -3.85 -1.13 14.15
C ASN A 50 -3.46 -2.44 13.47
N HIS A 51 -4.46 -3.26 13.12
CA HIS A 51 -4.26 -4.46 12.32
C HIS A 51 -4.78 -4.21 10.92
N TYR A 52 -4.00 -4.59 9.91
CA TYR A 52 -4.37 -4.50 8.51
C TYR A 52 -4.41 -5.89 7.90
N ALA A 53 -5.41 -6.14 7.07
CA ALA A 53 -5.50 -7.33 6.23
C ALA A 53 -5.15 -6.92 4.80
N LEU A 54 -4.11 -7.54 4.25
CA LEU A 54 -3.70 -7.39 2.86
C LEU A 54 -4.26 -8.59 2.07
N THR A 55 -5.06 -8.30 1.05
CA THR A 55 -5.54 -9.27 0.06
C THR A 55 -4.82 -8.99 -1.24
N VAL A 56 -4.25 -10.03 -1.87
CA VAL A 56 -3.44 -9.90 -3.09
C VAL A 56 -4.02 -10.82 -4.16
N ALA A 57 -4.18 -10.32 -5.38
CA ALA A 57 -4.66 -11.12 -6.50
C ALA A 57 -3.68 -12.23 -6.88
N GLU A 58 -4.18 -13.29 -7.50
CA GLU A 58 -3.34 -14.39 -7.98
C GLU A 58 -2.30 -13.89 -9.00
N GLY A 59 -1.07 -14.39 -8.90
CA GLY A 59 0.02 -14.02 -9.81
C GLY A 59 0.73 -12.70 -9.48
N VAL A 60 0.29 -11.97 -8.46
CA VAL A 60 0.95 -10.74 -8.00
C VAL A 60 2.09 -11.06 -7.02
N ASP A 61 3.21 -10.35 -7.17
CA ASP A 61 4.40 -10.54 -6.33
C ASP A 61 4.15 -10.11 -4.88
N LEU A 62 4.12 -11.09 -3.97
CA LEU A 62 3.92 -10.88 -2.54
C LEU A 62 5.07 -10.10 -1.88
N ALA A 63 6.30 -10.21 -2.37
CA ALA A 63 7.43 -9.46 -1.84
C ALA A 63 7.31 -7.97 -2.20
N LEU A 64 6.90 -7.66 -3.43
CA LEU A 64 6.60 -6.29 -3.84
C LEU A 64 5.47 -5.68 -3.01
N MET A 65 4.37 -6.44 -2.79
CA MET A 65 3.26 -5.98 -1.96
C MET A 65 3.68 -5.74 -0.50
N SER A 66 4.56 -6.58 0.04
CA SER A 66 5.10 -6.42 1.39
C SER A 66 5.94 -5.16 1.52
N ALA A 67 6.82 -4.88 0.53
CA ALA A 67 7.63 -3.67 0.51
C ALA A 67 6.77 -2.40 0.44
N LEU A 68 5.75 -2.39 -0.41
CA LEU A 68 4.77 -1.29 -0.48
C LEU A 68 4.06 -1.09 0.86
N GLY A 69 3.62 -2.18 1.51
CA GLY A 69 3.00 -2.12 2.83
C GLY A 69 3.91 -1.50 3.90
N ILE A 70 5.21 -1.82 3.89
CA ILE A 70 6.18 -1.23 4.83
C ILE A 70 6.36 0.26 4.58
N CYS A 71 6.58 0.68 3.33
CA CYS A 71 6.73 2.10 2.98
C CYS A 71 5.50 2.91 3.37
N MET A 72 4.31 2.32 3.20
CA MET A 72 3.06 2.93 3.60
C MET A 72 2.95 3.12 5.12
N VAL A 73 3.34 2.11 5.91
CA VAL A 73 3.36 2.24 7.38
C VAL A 73 4.38 3.28 7.84
N ALA A 74 5.56 3.32 7.24
CA ALA A 74 6.57 4.32 7.57
C ALA A 74 6.07 5.75 7.32
N SER A 75 5.48 6.00 6.15
CA SER A 75 4.85 7.30 5.82
C SER A 75 3.71 7.65 6.78
N ILE A 76 2.93 6.67 7.25
CA ILE A 76 1.88 6.89 8.26
C ILE A 76 2.48 7.41 9.57
N MET A 77 3.56 6.79 10.04
CA MET A 77 4.20 7.17 11.29
C MET A 77 4.77 8.59 11.22
N GLU A 78 5.33 8.98 10.08
CA GLU A 78 5.85 10.34 9.86
C GLU A 78 4.73 11.38 9.92
N ASP A 79 3.60 11.13 9.24
CA ASP A 79 2.45 12.05 9.23
C ASP A 79 1.76 12.16 10.60
N GLU A 80 1.57 11.04 11.30
CA GLU A 80 0.98 11.04 12.65
C GLU A 80 1.88 11.76 13.66
N MET A 81 3.21 11.60 13.53
CA MET A 81 4.18 12.30 14.36
C MET A 81 4.21 13.80 14.05
N ALA A 82 4.11 14.20 12.77
CA ALA A 82 4.01 15.60 12.38
C ALA A 82 2.74 16.27 12.93
N ALA A 83 1.60 15.57 12.87
CA ALA A 83 0.32 16.07 13.38
C ALA A 83 0.28 16.18 14.92
N ALA A 84 1.06 15.38 15.65
CA ALA A 84 1.13 15.43 17.11
C ALA A 84 1.97 16.60 17.66
N VAL A 85 2.78 17.25 16.81
CA VAL A 85 3.72 18.32 17.19
C VAL A 85 3.25 19.70 16.68
N ALA A 86 2.17 19.74 15.90
CA ALA A 86 1.50 20.96 15.42
C ALA A 86 0.31 21.35 16.31
#